data_AF-A0A8N4KYK1-F1
#
_entry.id   AF-A0A8N4KYK1-F1
#
_cell.length_a   1.000
_cell.length_b   1.000
_cell.length_c   1.000
_cell.angle_alpha   90.00
_cell.angle_beta   90.00
_cell.angle_gamma   90.00
#
_symmetry.space_group_name_H-M   'P 1'
#
loop_
_entity.id
_entity.type
_entity.pdbx_description
1 polymer ?
#
loop_
_entity_poly.entity_id
_entity_poly.type
_entity_poly.pdbx_seq_one_letter_code
_entity_poly.pdbx_strand_id
1 'polypeptide(L)'
;MLRANNKKMNLLNMEQDGCKVLNGVHSRRLLKIIASEIIRVVNLPAKCPLLANKLYIVNNYTLEGESLPSFIPPLHWVIQTKFVVNKKYLGYMILQGNIFKPKMDSTKLKT
;
A
#
# COMPACT_ATOMS: atom_id res chain seq x y z
N MET A 1 6.68 -19.72 -1.96
CA MET A 1 7.73 -18.85 -1.40
C MET A 1 8.18 -17.88 -2.49
N LEU A 2 8.18 -16.57 -2.24
CA LEU A 2 8.71 -15.57 -3.18
C LEU A 2 10.23 -15.54 -3.01
N ARG A 3 10.99 -15.79 -4.08
CA ARG A 3 12.46 -15.72 -4.06
C ARG A 3 12.92 -14.33 -4.48
N ALA A 4 13.82 -13.74 -3.70
CA ALA A 4 14.48 -12.47 -4.03
C ALA A 4 15.54 -12.72 -5.11
N ASN A 5 15.10 -12.82 -6.37
CA ASN A 5 15.98 -12.67 -7.52
C ASN A 5 15.89 -11.22 -8.02
N ASN A 6 16.91 -10.72 -8.72
CA ASN A 6 16.93 -9.38 -9.37
C ASN A 6 15.88 -9.21 -10.51
N LYS A 7 14.81 -10.02 -10.50
CA LYS A 7 13.73 -10.00 -11.47
C LYS A 7 12.59 -9.15 -10.92
N LYS A 8 12.20 -8.12 -11.69
CA LYS A 8 10.95 -7.38 -11.44
C LYS A 8 9.78 -8.36 -11.50
N MET A 9 8.96 -8.40 -10.46
CA MET A 9 7.83 -9.32 -10.33
C MET A 9 6.56 -8.52 -10.09
N ASN A 10 5.50 -8.84 -10.85
CA ASN A 10 4.18 -8.30 -10.59
C ASN A 10 3.50 -9.13 -9.50
N LEU A 11 3.50 -8.60 -8.27
CA LEU A 11 2.89 -9.27 -7.11
C LEU A 11 1.36 -9.14 -7.10
N LEU A 12 0.84 -8.05 -7.64
CA LEU A 12 -0.57 -7.72 -7.57
C LEU A 12 -0.97 -6.83 -8.74
N ASN A 13 -1.91 -7.32 -9.54
CA ASN A 13 -2.62 -6.53 -10.55
C ASN A 13 -4.12 -6.72 -10.30
N MET A 14 -4.83 -5.63 -9.99
CA MET A 14 -6.26 -5.69 -9.68
C MET A 14 -6.93 -4.35 -9.93
N GLU A 15 -8.22 -4.42 -10.23
CA GLU A 15 -9.13 -3.27 -10.26
C GLU A 15 -10.01 -3.32 -9.00
N GLN A 16 -10.25 -2.16 -8.38
CA GLN A 16 -11.05 -2.05 -7.16
C GLN A 16 -11.97 -0.84 -7.25
N ASP A 17 -13.14 -0.94 -6.63
CA ASP A 17 -14.01 0.21 -6.40
C ASP A 17 -13.34 1.14 -5.37
N GLY A 18 -12.91 2.32 -5.81
CA GLY A 18 -12.21 3.29 -4.98
C GLY A 18 -13.04 3.76 -3.78
N CYS A 19 -14.37 3.84 -3.90
CA CYS A 19 -15.24 4.23 -2.79
C CYS A 19 -15.35 3.12 -1.74
N LYS A 20 -15.36 1.85 -2.16
CA LYS A 20 -15.27 0.72 -1.23
C LYS A 20 -13.93 0.73 -0.48
N VAL A 21 -12.82 0.99 -1.19
CA VAL A 21 -11.49 1.08 -0.57
C VAL A 21 -11.43 2.22 0.46
N LEU A 22 -11.97 3.40 0.15
CA LEU A 22 -12.03 4.52 1.09
C LEU A 22 -12.91 4.21 2.32
N ASN A 23 -14.00 3.48 2.12
CA ASN A 23 -14.88 3.01 3.20
C ASN A 23 -14.29 1.85 4.04
N GLY A 24 -13.03 1.47 3.82
CA GLY A 24 -12.36 0.38 4.56
C GLY A 24 -12.68 -1.03 4.08
N VAL A 25 -13.34 -1.17 2.92
CA VAL A 25 -13.65 -2.47 2.31
C VAL A 25 -12.51 -2.86 1.39
N HIS A 26 -11.74 -3.87 1.80
CA HIS A 26 -10.57 -4.35 1.07
C HIS A 26 -10.68 -5.84 0.75
N SER A 27 -10.52 -6.19 -0.52
CA SER A 27 -10.61 -7.58 -1.00
C SER A 27 -9.41 -8.45 -0.59
N ARG A 28 -8.27 -7.84 -0.22
CA ARG A 28 -7.03 -8.54 0.09
C ARG A 28 -6.35 -7.96 1.33
N ARG A 29 -5.74 -8.82 2.15
CA ARG A 29 -5.01 -8.41 3.37
C ARG A 29 -3.90 -7.40 3.10
N LEU A 30 -3.09 -7.64 2.06
CA LEU A 30 -2.01 -6.72 1.68
C LEU A 30 -2.54 -5.33 1.28
N LEU A 31 -3.64 -5.30 0.51
CA LEU A 31 -4.30 -4.05 0.15
C LEU A 31 -4.83 -3.32 1.38
N LYS A 32 -5.43 -4.05 2.34
CA LYS A 32 -5.93 -3.47 3.59
C LYS A 32 -4.81 -2.74 4.34
N ILE A 33 -3.66 -3.39 4.52
CA ILE A 33 -2.50 -2.81 5.24
C ILE A 33 -2.00 -1.54 4.54
N ILE A 34 -1.82 -1.60 3.22
CA ILE A 34 -1.32 -0.45 2.46
C ILE A 34 -2.34 0.69 2.47
N ALA A 35 -3.61 0.39 2.22
CA ALA A 35 -4.67 1.38 2.18
C ALA A 35 -4.90 2.03 3.55
N SER A 36 -4.84 1.26 4.65
CA SER A 36 -4.98 1.82 5.99
C SER A 36 -3.86 2.80 6.31
N GLU A 37 -2.61 2.49 5.95
CA GLU A 37 -1.49 3.40 6.17
C GLU A 37 -1.57 4.66 5.31
N ILE A 38 -1.98 4.54 4.05
CA ILE A 38 -2.19 5.70 3.18
C ILE A 38 -3.31 6.59 3.75
N ILE A 39 -4.47 6.01 4.07
CA ILE A 39 -5.63 6.72 4.62
C ILE A 39 -5.28 7.42 5.94
N ARG A 40 -4.40 6.83 6.75
CA ARG A 40 -3.93 7.41 8.02
C ARG A 40 -3.16 8.72 7.83
N VAL A 41 -2.34 8.82 6.77
CA VAL A 41 -1.42 9.98 6.58
C VAL A 41 -1.91 10.99 5.55
N VAL A 42 -2.90 10.63 4.75
CA VAL A 42 -3.44 11.46 3.68
C VAL A 42 -4.65 12.26 4.17
N ASN A 43 -4.81 13.47 3.64
CA ASN A 43 -5.98 14.33 3.87
C ASN A 43 -7.20 13.97 3.00
N LEU A 44 -7.41 12.68 2.72
CA LEU A 44 -8.58 12.18 1.94
C LEU A 44 -9.80 12.00 2.85
N PRO A 45 -11.02 12.27 2.35
CA PRO A 45 -12.23 11.92 3.08
C PRO A 45 -12.40 10.40 3.15
N ALA A 46 -12.87 9.89 4.29
CA ALA A 46 -13.14 8.46 4.50
C ALA A 46 -14.36 7.93 3.71
N LYS A 47 -15.10 8.83 3.06
CA LYS A 47 -16.26 8.51 2.23
C LYS A 47 -16.18 9.30 0.93
N CYS A 48 -16.60 8.67 -0.16
CA CYS A 48 -16.84 9.37 -1.42
C CYS A 48 -17.99 10.41 -1.27
N PRO A 49 -18.01 11.47 -2.11
CA PRO A 49 -17.11 11.75 -3.21
C PRO A 49 -15.79 12.43 -2.78
N LEU A 50 -14.72 12.21 -3.56
CA LEU A 50 -13.51 13.01 -3.46
C LEU A 50 -13.80 14.42 -3.98
N LEU A 51 -13.41 15.44 -3.21
CA LEU A 51 -13.59 16.83 -3.60
C LEU A 51 -12.66 17.17 -4.79
N ALA A 52 -13.24 17.77 -5.83
CA ALA A 52 -12.50 18.35 -6.94
C ALA A 52 -11.70 19.57 -6.48
N ASN A 53 -10.64 19.92 -7.23
CA ASN A 53 -9.77 21.07 -6.96
C ASN A 53 -9.11 21.09 -5.57
N LYS A 54 -8.94 19.92 -4.95
CA LYS A 54 -8.25 19.76 -3.66
C LYS A 54 -6.96 18.98 -3.87
N LEU A 55 -5.86 19.51 -3.33
CA LEU A 55 -4.58 18.83 -3.32
C LEU A 55 -4.57 17.77 -2.21
N TYR A 56 -4.42 16.51 -2.62
CA TYR A 56 -4.24 15.39 -1.70
C TYR A 56 -2.76 15.00 -1.64
N ILE A 57 -2.19 14.98 -0.44
CA ILE A 57 -0.75 14.73 -0.24
C ILE A 57 -0.59 13.52 0.68
N VAL A 58 0.20 12.54 0.23
CA VAL A 58 0.58 11.35 1.00
C VAL A 58 2.04 11.51 1.41
N ASN A 59 2.29 11.88 2.66
CA ASN A 59 3.65 12.03 3.21
C ASN A 59 3.82 11.12 4.43
N ASN A 60 5.07 10.75 4.74
CA ASN A 60 5.42 10.02 5.96
C ASN A 60 4.67 8.68 6.16
N TYR A 61 4.26 8.01 5.07
CA TYR A 61 3.72 6.67 5.18
C TYR A 61 4.84 5.69 5.54
N THR A 62 4.55 4.73 6.44
CA THR A 62 5.48 3.67 6.82
C THR A 62 4.70 2.37 6.91
N LEU A 63 5.14 1.35 6.18
CA LEU A 63 4.60 0.00 6.29
C LEU A 63 5.45 -0.76 7.29
N GLU A 64 4.90 -1.03 8.48
CA GLU A 64 5.61 -1.79 9.50
C GLU A 64 5.73 -3.26 9.10
N GLY A 65 6.91 -3.85 9.29
CA GLY A 65 7.20 -5.23 8.90
C GLY A 65 6.28 -6.26 9.55
N GLU A 66 5.79 -6.01 10.77
CA GLU A 66 4.86 -6.89 11.50
C GLU A 66 3.47 -6.92 10.88
N SER A 67 3.04 -5.82 10.25
CA SER A 67 1.77 -5.73 9.54
C SER A 67 1.79 -6.52 8.23
N LEU A 68 2.97 -6.65 7.60
CA LEU A 68 3.16 -7.32 6.34
C LEU A 68 3.07 -8.85 6.49
N PRO A 69 2.43 -9.56 5.55
CA PRO A 69 2.45 -11.02 5.54
C PRO A 69 3.87 -11.59 5.49
N SER A 70 4.12 -12.67 6.27
CA SER A 70 5.44 -13.31 6.41
C SER A 70 6.06 -13.84 5.11
N PHE A 71 5.26 -13.99 4.05
CA PHE A 71 5.74 -14.41 2.74
C PHE A 71 6.45 -13.30 1.94
N ILE A 72 6.36 -12.03 2.39
CA ILE A 72 6.97 -10.90 1.69
C ILE A 72 8.45 -10.81 2.07
N PRO A 73 9.38 -11.05 1.13
CA PRO A 73 10.81 -10.93 1.40
C PRO A 73 11.24 -9.46 1.47
N PRO A 74 12.45 -9.16 1.96
CA PRO A 74 13.07 -7.86 1.74
C PRO A 74 13.11 -7.54 0.25
N LEU A 75 12.54 -6.39 -0.12
CA LEU A 75 12.43 -5.99 -1.52
C LEU A 75 12.26 -4.48 -1.65
N HIS A 76 12.64 -3.96 -2.82
CA HIS A 76 12.18 -2.66 -3.29
C HIS A 76 10.84 -2.84 -3.99
N TRP A 77 9.80 -2.11 -3.57
CA TRP A 77 8.47 -2.18 -4.17
C TRP A 77 8.08 -0.87 -4.80
N VAL A 78 7.24 -0.99 -5.83
CA VAL A 78 6.56 0.12 -6.49
C VAL A 78 5.10 -0.27 -6.68
N ILE A 79 4.19 0.61 -6.26
CA ILE A 79 2.75 0.49 -6.49
C ILE A 79 2.35 1.62 -7.43
N GLN A 80 1.72 1.24 -8.55
CA GLN A 80 1.20 2.18 -9.53
C GLN A 80 -0.32 2.04 -9.54
N THR A 81 -1.02 3.15 -9.30
CA THR A 81 -2.49 3.19 -9.28
C THR A 81 -2.98 4.22 -10.28
N LYS A 82 -3.98 3.85 -11.08
CA LYS A 82 -4.69 4.76 -12.00
C LYS A 82 -6.09 4.99 -11.46
N PHE A 83 -6.51 6.25 -11.39
CA PHE A 83 -7.85 6.63 -10.95
C PHE A 83 -8.71 6.96 -12.16
N VAL A 84 -9.87 6.32 -12.24
CA VAL A 84 -10.85 6.50 -13.31
C VAL A 84 -12.23 6.67 -12.69
N VAL A 85 -12.98 7.68 -13.13
CA VAL A 85 -14.38 7.91 -12.73
C VAL A 85 -15.21 8.10 -13.99
N ASN A 86 -16.32 7.36 -14.10
CA ASN A 86 -17.18 7.41 -15.29
C ASN A 86 -16.41 7.24 -16.61
N LYS A 87 -15.43 6.32 -16.63
CA LYS A 87 -14.50 6.06 -17.74
C LYS A 87 -13.57 7.24 -18.12
N LYS A 88 -13.54 8.31 -17.33
CA LYS A 88 -12.60 9.42 -17.49
C LYS A 88 -11.41 9.23 -16.56
N TYR A 89 -10.22 9.33 -17.11
CA TYR A 89 -8.98 9.30 -16.35
C TYR A 89 -8.87 10.55 -15.48
N LEU A 90 -8.64 10.36 -14.18
CA LEU A 90 -8.50 11.47 -13.22
C LEU A 90 -7.05 11.73 -12.84
N GLY A 91 -6.21 10.69 -12.83
CA GLY A 91 -4.82 10.82 -12.41
C GLY A 91 -4.16 9.48 -12.10
N TYR A 92 -2.90 9.57 -11.71
CA TYR A 92 -2.08 8.43 -11.33
C TYR A 92 -1.39 8.70 -9.99
N MET A 93 -1.15 7.63 -9.24
CA MET A 93 -0.35 7.64 -8.01
C MET A 93 0.75 6.60 -8.14
N ILE A 94 1.96 6.97 -7.74
CA ILE A 94 3.11 6.09 -7.62
C ILE A 94 3.58 6.13 -6.18
N LEU A 95 3.60 4.96 -5.53
CA LEU A 95 4.19 4.78 -4.21
C LEU A 95 5.39 3.85 -4.36
N GLN A 96 6.49 4.18 -3.72
CA GLN A 96 7.73 3.41 -3.81
C GLN A 96 8.41 3.33 -2.46
N GLY A 97 8.89 2.16 -2.09
CA GLY A 97 9.49 1.96 -0.79
C GLY A 97 10.39 0.74 -0.74
N ASN A 98 11.02 0.57 0.41
CA ASN A 98 11.88 -0.57 0.68
C ASN A 98 11.34 -1.32 1.89
N ILE A 99 11.30 -2.64 1.79
CA ILE A 99 11.02 -3.53 2.92
C ILE A 99 12.35 -4.11 3.37
N PHE A 100 12.69 -3.86 4.63
CA PHE A 100 13.85 -4.45 5.29
C PHE A 100 13.36 -5.47 6.31
N LYS A 101 14.07 -6.60 6.44
CA LYS A 101 13.88 -7.45 7.62
C LYS A 101 14.52 -6.72 8.81
N PRO A 102 13.83 -6.54 9.94
CA PRO A 102 14.50 -6.10 11.16
C PRO A 102 15.62 -7.09 11.47
N LYS A 103 16.80 -6.59 11.87
CA LYS A 103 17.85 -7.46 12.41
C LYS A 103 17.25 -8.15 13.63
N MET A 104 17.20 -9.48 13.58
CA MET A 104 16.79 -10.29 14.72
C MET A 104 17.84 -10.08 15.80
N ASP A 105 17.50 -9.32 16.83
CA ASP A 105 18.38 -9.11 17.97
C ASP A 105 18.41 -10.41 18.78
N SER A 106 19.54 -11.12 18.69
CA SER A 106 19.82 -12.39 19.38
C SER A 106 19.72 -12.29 20.91
N THR A 107 19.48 -11.10 21.46
CA THR A 107 19.43 -10.85 22.89
C THR A 107 18.06 -11.15 23.52
N LYS A 108 17.00 -11.40 22.73
CA LYS A 108 15.65 -11.75 23.27
C LYS A 108 15.29 -13.24 23.22
N LEU A 109 16.23 -14.13 22.90
CA LEU A 109 16.03 -15.59 22.91
C LEU A 109 16.74 -16.25 24.11
N LYS A 110 16.57 -15.68 25.30
CA LYS A 110 16.87 -16.35 26.57
C LYS A 110 15.79 -15.98 27.59
N THR A 111 14.72 -16.74 27.60
CA THR A 111 13.92 -16.97 28.80
C THR A 111 13.40 -18.40 28.74
#